data_AF-A0A3C1K8U7-F1
#
_entry.id   AF-A0A3C1K8U7-F1
#
_cell.length_a   1.000
_cell.length_b   1.000
_cell.length_c   1.000
_cell.angle_alpha   90.00
_cell.angle_beta   90.00
_cell.angle_gamma   90.00
#
_symmetry.space_group_name_H-M   'P 1'
#
loop_
_entity.id
_entity.type
_entity.pdbx_description
1 polymer ?
#
loop_
_entity_poly.entity_id
_entity_poly.type
_entity_poly.pdbx_seq_one_letter_code
_entity_poly.pdbx_strand_id
1 'polypeptide(L)'
;LQRIYGTAWATKDELRAYQQRLEEAAKRDHRKLGKELDLFSFPDEIGSGLSVWHPKGGIVRGEMEQHARRRHVAAGYTYVYTPHISKEDLFLTSNHLVTYRDGMFPPITMDEERDAEGTITKAGQEYYLKPMNCPMHILIYKERGRSYRDLPMRL
;
A
#
# COMPACT_ATOMS: atom_id res chain seq x y z
N LEU A 1 24.39 -5.92 14.08
CA LEU A 1 23.93 -6.98 15.01
C LEU A 1 23.64 -8.24 14.19
N GLN A 2 24.22 -9.39 14.54
CA GLN A 2 23.90 -10.67 13.90
C GLN A 2 22.88 -11.42 14.76
N ARG A 3 21.85 -12.00 14.14
CA ARG A 3 20.81 -12.77 14.84
C ARG A 3 20.93 -14.25 14.48
N ILE A 4 21.02 -15.11 15.50
CA ILE A 4 21.00 -16.56 15.36
C ILE A 4 19.67 -17.06 15.93
N TYR A 5 18.87 -17.75 15.13
CA TYR A 5 17.62 -18.38 15.57
C TYR A 5 17.88 -19.80 16.07
N GLY A 6 17.13 -20.23 17.08
CA GLY A 6 17.21 -21.57 17.66
C GLY A 6 15.91 -21.97 18.34
N THR A 7 15.76 -23.26 18.64
CA THR A 7 14.60 -23.83 19.34
C THR A 7 15.09 -24.95 20.27
N ALA A 8 14.35 -25.23 21.34
CA ALA A 8 14.65 -26.29 22.30
C ALA A 8 13.36 -27.05 22.66
N TRP A 9 13.49 -28.36 22.88
CA TRP A 9 12.37 -29.26 23.14
C TRP A 9 12.76 -30.28 24.21
N ALA A 10 11.78 -30.77 24.98
CA ALA A 10 12.03 -31.70 26.08
C ALA A 10 12.39 -33.10 25.56
N THR A 11 11.87 -33.47 24.38
CA THR A 11 12.15 -34.76 23.75
C THR A 11 12.57 -34.64 22.29
N LYS A 12 13.25 -35.66 21.77
CA LYS A 12 13.61 -35.75 20.35
C LYS A 12 12.39 -35.87 19.44
N ASP A 13 11.29 -36.44 19.94
CA ASP A 13 10.08 -36.63 19.15
C ASP A 13 9.35 -35.31 18.92
N GLU A 14 9.31 -34.46 19.94
CA GLU A 14 8.77 -33.10 19.83
C GLU A 14 9.58 -32.22 18.86
N LEU A 15 10.92 -32.31 18.91
CA LEU A 15 11.78 -31.62 17.95
C LEU A 15 11.50 -32.06 16.51
N ARG A 16 11.38 -33.37 16.28
CA ARG A 16 11.04 -33.92 14.95
C ARG A 16 9.68 -33.44 14.47
N ALA A 17 8.67 -33.48 15.35
CA ALA A 17 7.34 -32.98 15.03
C ALA A 17 7.35 -31.48 14.70
N TYR A 18 8.16 -30.68 15.40
CA TYR A 18 8.33 -29.26 15.08
C TYR A 18 8.99 -29.03 13.72
N GLN A 19 10.07 -29.75 13.43
CA GLN A 19 10.76 -29.66 12.13
C GLN A 19 9.82 -30.02 10.98
N GLN A 20 9.04 -31.09 11.12
CA GLN A 20 8.05 -31.47 10.12
C GLN A 20 7.01 -30.35 9.89
N ARG A 21 6.53 -29.69 10.95
CA ARG A 21 5.62 -28.54 10.81
C ARG A 21 6.27 -27.37 10.06
N LEU A 22 7.55 -27.09 10.31
CA LEU A 22 8.28 -26.04 9.60
C LEU A 22 8.46 -26.37 8.12
N GLU A 23 8.80 -27.62 7.79
CA GLU A 23 8.91 -28.08 6.40
C GLU A 23 7.58 -27.97 5.66
N GLU A 24 6.49 -28.38 6.31
CA GLU A 24 5.14 -28.24 5.77
C GLU A 24 4.73 -26.77 5.59
N ALA A 25 5.10 -25.88 6.51
CA ALA A 25 4.87 -24.45 6.35
C ALA A 25 5.68 -23.86 5.18
N ALA A 26 6.96 -24.26 5.04
CA ALA A 26 7.84 -23.79 3.96
C ALA A 26 7.36 -24.20 2.57
N LYS A 27 6.68 -25.35 2.43
CA LYS A 27 6.03 -25.77 1.17
C LYS A 27 4.87 -24.86 0.76
N ARG A 28 4.28 -24.11 1.69
CA ARG A 28 3.11 -23.24 1.48
C ARG A 28 3.48 -21.76 1.48
N ASP A 29 4.77 -21.44 1.41
CA ASP A 29 5.25 -20.07 1.33
C ASP A 29 4.83 -19.44 -0.02
N HIS A 30 4.06 -18.35 0.05
CA HIS A 30 3.58 -17.64 -1.14
C HIS A 30 4.72 -17.13 -2.03
N ARG A 31 5.91 -16.87 -1.49
CA ARG A 31 7.08 -16.42 -2.28
C ARG A 31 7.64 -17.55 -3.13
N LYS A 32 7.66 -18.77 -2.57
CA LYS A 32 8.06 -19.98 -3.28
C LYS A 32 7.01 -20.32 -4.34
N LEU A 33 5.74 -20.44 -3.94
CA LEU A 33 4.64 -20.77 -4.84
C LEU A 33 4.42 -19.70 -5.91
N GLY A 34 4.55 -18.42 -5.58
CA GLY A 34 4.41 -17.31 -6.52
C GLY A 34 5.40 -17.40 -7.67
N LYS A 35 6.64 -17.83 -7.40
CA LYS A 35 7.65 -18.09 -8.42
C LYS A 35 7.38 -19.39 -9.19
N GLU A 36 7.11 -20.50 -8.48
CA GLU A 36 6.87 -21.82 -9.10
C GLU A 36 5.64 -21.84 -10.02
N LEU A 37 4.62 -21.07 -9.68
CA LEU A 37 3.36 -20.99 -10.42
C LEU A 37 3.30 -19.81 -11.41
N ASP A 38 4.35 -19.00 -11.49
CA ASP A 38 4.44 -17.83 -12.38
C ASP A 38 3.31 -16.79 -12.11
N LEU A 39 3.13 -16.43 -10.84
CA LEU A 39 2.08 -15.49 -10.40
C LEU A 39 2.60 -14.05 -10.32
N PHE A 40 3.77 -13.85 -9.72
CA PHE A 40 4.39 -12.53 -9.55
C PHE A 40 5.90 -12.66 -9.34
N SER A 41 6.60 -11.54 -9.51
CA SER A 41 8.03 -11.41 -9.24
C SER A 41 8.35 -10.09 -8.53
N PHE A 42 9.59 -9.97 -8.04
CA PHE A 42 10.17 -8.75 -7.49
C PHE A 42 11.51 -8.49 -8.20
N PRO A 43 11.51 -7.91 -9.42
CA PRO A 43 12.74 -7.59 -10.13
C PRO A 43 13.56 -6.54 -9.36
N ASP A 44 14.88 -6.76 -9.25
CA ASP A 44 15.77 -5.87 -8.51
C ASP A 44 15.81 -4.46 -9.12
N GLU A 45 15.62 -4.35 -10.44
CA GLU A 45 15.63 -3.10 -11.20
C GLU A 45 14.49 -2.14 -10.81
N ILE A 46 13.38 -2.67 -10.30
CA ILE A 46 12.22 -1.85 -9.89
C ILE A 46 12.36 -1.40 -8.45
N GLY A 47 13.00 -2.22 -7.61
CA GLY A 47 13.24 -1.94 -6.20
C GLY A 47 12.43 -2.82 -5.24
N SER A 48 12.92 -2.89 -4.00
CA SER A 48 12.38 -3.77 -2.97
C SER A 48 10.92 -3.43 -2.63
N GLY A 49 10.08 -4.47 -2.47
CA GLY A 49 8.68 -4.33 -2.11
C GLY A 49 7.73 -4.02 -3.27
N LEU A 50 8.25 -3.78 -4.49
CA LEU A 50 7.45 -3.45 -5.66
C LEU A 50 7.22 -4.71 -6.54
N SER A 51 6.14 -5.43 -6.25
CA SER A 51 5.79 -6.66 -6.97
C SER A 51 5.29 -6.41 -8.39
N VAL A 52 5.71 -7.24 -9.35
CA VAL A 52 5.16 -7.30 -10.71
C VAL A 52 4.25 -8.51 -10.83
N TRP A 53 2.99 -8.28 -11.21
CA TRP A 53 2.00 -9.35 -11.38
C TRP A 53 2.04 -9.91 -12.81
N HIS A 54 2.28 -11.21 -12.93
CA HIS A 54 2.36 -11.91 -14.21
C HIS A 54 0.95 -12.29 -14.70
N PRO A 55 0.74 -12.76 -15.95
CA PRO A 55 -0.61 -13.01 -16.47
C PRO A 55 -1.49 -13.91 -15.57
N LYS A 56 -0.95 -15.00 -15.03
CA LYS A 56 -1.69 -15.90 -14.12
C LYS A 56 -2.06 -15.23 -12.80
N GLY A 57 -1.12 -14.49 -12.20
CA GLY A 57 -1.40 -13.72 -10.99
C GLY A 57 -2.38 -12.57 -11.26
N GLY A 58 -2.27 -11.93 -12.43
CA GLY A 58 -3.17 -10.88 -12.88
C GLY A 58 -4.62 -11.35 -12.99
N ILE A 59 -4.86 -12.58 -13.46
CA ILE A 59 -6.19 -13.20 -13.45
C ILE A 59 -6.71 -13.35 -12.02
N VAL A 60 -5.90 -13.93 -11.12
CA VAL A 60 -6.29 -14.13 -9.71
C VAL A 60 -6.64 -12.80 -9.04
N ARG A 61 -5.76 -11.80 -9.18
CA ARG A 61 -5.98 -10.45 -8.66
C ARG A 61 -7.24 -9.83 -9.26
N GLY A 62 -7.43 -9.94 -10.57
CA GLY A 62 -8.60 -9.45 -11.29
C GLY A 62 -9.90 -10.06 -10.74
N GLU A 63 -9.96 -11.38 -10.57
CA GLU A 63 -11.13 -12.05 -10.01
C GLU A 63 -11.45 -11.59 -8.59
N MET A 64 -10.43 -11.39 -7.75
CA MET A 64 -10.58 -10.84 -6.40
C MET A 64 -11.12 -9.40 -6.42
N GLU A 65 -10.55 -8.53 -7.25
CA GLU A 65 -10.98 -7.14 -7.40
C GLU A 65 -12.42 -7.05 -7.93
N GLN A 66 -12.79 -7.87 -8.91
CA GLN A 66 -14.14 -7.92 -9.47
C GLN A 66 -15.15 -8.48 -8.45
N HIS A 67 -14.77 -9.50 -7.68
CA HIS A 67 -15.60 -10.00 -6.59
C HIS A 67 -15.85 -8.90 -5.55
N ALA A 68 -14.80 -8.24 -5.07
CA ALA A 68 -14.91 -7.15 -4.10
C ALA A 68 -15.80 -6.02 -4.63
N ARG A 69 -15.61 -5.62 -5.90
CA ARG A 69 -16.44 -4.61 -6.56
C ARG A 69 -17.92 -4.99 -6.58
N ARG A 70 -18.26 -6.20 -7.01
CA ARG A 70 -19.67 -6.67 -7.01
C ARG A 70 -20.28 -6.62 -5.62
N ARG A 71 -19.52 -7.04 -4.59
CA ARG A 71 -19.97 -7.04 -3.19
C ARG A 71 -20.18 -5.63 -2.64
N HIS A 72 -19.27 -4.71 -2.91
CA HIS A 72 -19.39 -3.31 -2.52
C HIS A 72 -20.59 -2.62 -3.19
N VAL A 73 -20.79 -2.82 -4.50
CA VAL A 73 -21.95 -2.26 -5.21
C VAL A 73 -23.25 -2.82 -4.65
N ALA A 74 -23.34 -4.13 -4.42
CA ALA A 74 -24.51 -4.75 -3.79
C ALA A 74 -24.77 -4.24 -2.36
N ALA A 75 -23.73 -3.78 -1.66
CA ALA A 75 -23.82 -3.17 -0.34
C ALA A 75 -24.05 -1.64 -0.37
N GLY A 76 -24.27 -1.05 -1.54
CA GLY A 76 -24.56 0.38 -1.70
C GLY A 76 -23.34 1.30 -1.58
N TYR A 77 -22.13 0.80 -1.88
CA TYR A 77 -20.92 1.64 -2.01
C TYR A 77 -20.82 2.25 -3.41
N THR A 78 -20.34 3.49 -3.48
CA THR A 78 -20.08 4.21 -4.73
C THR A 78 -18.58 4.26 -4.97
N TYR A 79 -18.11 3.64 -6.05
CA TYR A 79 -16.69 3.66 -6.40
C TYR A 79 -16.23 5.05 -6.84
N VAL A 80 -15.06 5.44 -6.34
CA VAL A 80 -14.36 6.68 -6.72
C VAL A 80 -12.93 6.38 -7.13
N TYR A 81 -12.31 7.31 -7.84
CA TYR A 81 -10.89 7.27 -8.19
C TYR A 81 -10.25 8.57 -7.76
N THR A 82 -9.16 8.47 -7.01
CA THR A 82 -8.41 9.61 -6.50
C THR A 82 -6.92 9.46 -6.84
N PRO A 83 -6.18 10.57 -6.99
CA PRO A 83 -4.75 10.53 -7.30
C PRO A 83 -3.92 9.67 -6.32
N HIS A 84 -2.71 9.28 -6.73
CA HIS A 84 -1.75 8.58 -5.85
C HIS A 84 -0.80 9.54 -5.12
N ILE A 85 -0.81 10.81 -5.48
CA ILE A 85 0.07 11.86 -4.96
C ILE A 85 -0.77 13.10 -4.60
N SER A 86 -0.37 13.85 -3.57
CA SER A 86 -1.03 15.10 -3.19
C SER A 86 -0.07 16.06 -2.49
N LYS A 87 -0.43 17.35 -2.45
CA LYS A 87 0.28 18.39 -1.72
C LYS A 87 0.37 18.08 -0.23
N GLU A 88 1.47 18.52 0.37
CA GLU A 88 1.76 18.46 1.80
C GLU A 88 0.57 18.87 2.69
N ASP A 89 -0.06 20.01 2.40
CA ASP A 89 -1.15 20.59 3.19
C ASP A 89 -2.30 19.61 3.46
N LEU A 90 -2.63 18.75 2.49
CA LEU A 90 -3.70 17.76 2.68
C LEU A 90 -3.33 16.72 3.74
N PHE A 91 -2.07 16.29 3.76
CA PHE A 91 -1.58 15.30 4.71
C PHE A 91 -1.24 15.91 6.08
N LEU A 92 -0.90 17.20 6.15
CA LEU A 92 -0.86 17.96 7.40
C LEU A 92 -2.26 18.13 7.98
N THR A 93 -3.23 18.59 7.18
CA THR A 93 -4.62 18.81 7.62
C THR A 93 -5.27 17.52 8.13
N SER A 94 -4.98 16.39 7.48
CA SER A 94 -5.47 15.08 7.90
C SER A 94 -4.61 14.42 8.98
N ASN A 95 -3.59 15.10 9.51
CA ASN A 95 -2.65 14.65 10.54
C ASN A 95 -1.77 13.43 10.16
N HIS A 96 -1.76 13.04 8.88
CA HIS A 96 -0.99 11.89 8.41
C HIS A 96 0.50 12.20 8.41
N LEU A 97 0.92 13.40 8.02
CA LEU A 97 2.34 13.76 8.03
C LEU A 97 2.91 13.89 9.44
N VAL A 98 2.10 14.23 10.44
CA VAL A 98 2.56 14.28 11.83
C VAL A 98 2.76 12.87 12.38
N THR A 99 1.89 11.93 11.98
CA THR A 99 1.81 10.59 12.60
C THR A 99 2.59 9.52 11.84
N TYR A 100 2.62 9.61 10.51
CA TYR A 100 3.13 8.57 9.61
C TYR A 100 4.33 9.01 8.78
N ARG A 101 4.95 10.17 9.09
CA ARG A 101 6.07 10.73 8.30
C ARG A 101 7.14 9.70 7.97
N ASP A 102 7.57 8.95 8.98
CA ASP A 102 8.67 7.99 8.87
C ASP A 102 8.31 6.75 8.04
N GLY A 103 7.02 6.48 7.86
CA GLY A 103 6.50 5.40 7.03
C GLY A 103 6.06 5.85 5.64
N MET A 104 6.14 7.14 5.32
CA MET A 104 5.78 7.70 4.02
C MET A 104 7.00 7.77 3.11
N PHE A 105 6.76 7.70 1.80
CA PHE A 105 7.79 8.08 0.84
C PHE A 105 8.21 9.54 1.07
N PRO A 106 9.50 9.87 0.91
CA PRO A 106 9.95 11.25 0.98
C PRO A 106 9.20 12.10 -0.07
N PRO A 107 9.05 13.41 0.18
CA PRO A 107 8.30 14.24 -0.73
C PRO A 107 9.08 14.47 -2.04
N ILE A 108 8.32 14.84 -3.05
CA ILE A 108 8.81 15.32 -4.34
C ILE A 108 8.58 16.83 -4.35
N THR A 109 9.67 17.60 -4.33
CA THR A 109 9.63 19.05 -4.49
C THR A 109 9.39 19.40 -5.96
N MET A 110 8.34 20.18 -6.23
CA MET A 110 7.96 20.62 -7.57
C MET A 110 7.87 22.15 -7.65
N ASP A 111 7.96 22.71 -8.86
CA ASP A 111 7.71 24.13 -9.14
C ASP A 111 8.66 25.14 -8.43
N GLU A 112 9.82 24.68 -7.94
CA GLU A 112 10.89 25.54 -7.45
C GLU A 112 11.53 26.30 -8.64
N GLU A 113 11.62 27.61 -8.52
CA GLU A 113 12.29 28.46 -9.51
C GLU A 113 13.56 29.04 -8.91
N ARG A 114 14.61 29.11 -9.73
CA ARG A 114 15.92 29.67 -9.37
C ARG A 114 16.37 30.68 -10.41
N ASP A 115 17.06 31.72 -9.98
CA ASP A 115 17.74 32.67 -10.88
C ASP A 115 19.02 32.07 -11.48
N ALA A 116 19.72 32.87 -12.31
CA ALA A 116 20.95 32.44 -12.98
C ALA A 116 22.08 32.13 -11.99
N GLU A 117 22.03 32.71 -10.80
CA GLU A 117 22.97 32.54 -9.69
C GLU A 117 22.60 31.35 -8.79
N GLY A 118 21.48 30.65 -9.06
CA GLY A 118 21.00 29.49 -8.31
C GLY A 118 20.20 29.82 -7.06
N THR A 119 19.88 31.09 -6.82
CA THR A 119 19.05 31.55 -5.70
C THR A 119 17.60 31.19 -5.94
N ILE A 120 16.91 30.66 -4.92
CA ILE A 120 15.49 30.34 -5.00
C ILE A 120 14.68 31.64 -5.13
N THR A 121 14.02 31.82 -6.28
CA THR A 121 13.10 32.94 -6.55
C THR A 121 11.66 32.58 -6.23
N LYS A 122 11.35 31.28 -6.17
CA LYS A 122 10.05 30.73 -5.76
C LYS A 122 10.26 29.42 -5.04
N ALA A 123 9.79 29.34 -3.79
CA ALA A 123 9.84 28.11 -3.01
C ALA A 123 9.06 26.99 -3.72
N GLY A 124 9.67 25.80 -3.79
CA GLY A 124 9.00 24.61 -4.31
C GLY A 124 7.83 24.18 -3.43
N GLN A 125 6.88 23.47 -4.03
CA GLN A 125 5.78 22.82 -3.35
C GLN A 125 6.12 21.35 -3.13
N GLU A 126 5.97 20.89 -1.89
CA GLU A 126 6.14 19.48 -1.55
C GLU A 126 4.90 18.65 -1.87
N TYR A 127 5.10 17.52 -2.54
CA TYR A 127 4.09 16.52 -2.85
C TYR A 127 4.48 15.16 -2.27
N TYR A 128 3.53 14.45 -1.68
CA TYR A 128 3.74 13.12 -1.10
C TYR A 128 2.88 12.07 -1.79
N LEU A 129 3.44 10.87 -1.96
CA LEU A 129 2.64 9.68 -2.28
C LEU A 129 1.70 9.38 -1.12
N LYS A 130 0.43 9.09 -1.43
CA LYS A 130 -0.58 8.85 -0.41
C LYS A 130 -0.25 7.60 0.41
N PRO A 131 -0.22 7.67 1.75
CA PRO A 131 -0.14 6.48 2.59
C PRO A 131 -1.53 5.83 2.76
N MET A 132 -2.60 6.62 2.57
CA MET A 132 -3.99 6.22 2.76
C MET A 132 -4.92 7.02 1.83
N ASN A 133 -6.12 6.48 1.56
CA ASN A 133 -7.11 7.11 0.68
C ASN A 133 -8.02 8.13 1.41
N CYS A 134 -8.12 8.05 2.73
CA CYS A 134 -9.09 8.78 3.55
C CYS A 134 -9.14 10.29 3.28
N PRO A 135 -8.00 11.03 3.20
CA PRO A 135 -8.03 12.48 2.98
C PRO A 135 -8.72 12.86 1.67
N MET A 136 -8.55 12.06 0.62
CA MET A 136 -9.14 12.33 -0.69
C MET A 136 -10.64 11.97 -0.74
N HIS A 137 -11.07 10.92 -0.02
CA HIS A 137 -12.50 10.61 0.10
C HIS A 137 -13.25 11.73 0.84
N ILE A 138 -12.60 12.36 1.84
CA ILE A 138 -13.14 13.52 2.54
C ILE A 138 -13.28 14.73 1.61
N LEU A 139 -12.35 14.94 0.67
CA LEU A 139 -12.47 16.00 -0.33
C LEU A 139 -13.69 15.79 -1.24
N ILE A 140 -13.95 14.56 -1.69
CA ILE A 140 -15.16 14.23 -2.47
C ILE A 140 -16.44 14.52 -1.67
N TYR A 141 -16.44 14.17 -0.38
CA TYR A 141 -17.55 14.50 0.50
C TYR A 141 -17.75 16.02 0.62
N LYS A 142 -16.66 16.77 0.84
CA LYS A 142 -16.60 18.22 1.05
C LYS A 142 -17.01 19.06 -0.18
N GLU A 143 -16.85 18.54 -1.39
CA GLU A 143 -17.03 19.29 -2.65
C GLU A 143 -18.39 20.00 -2.78
N ARG A 144 -19.46 19.47 -2.17
CA ARG A 144 -20.76 20.14 -2.17
C ARG A 144 -21.49 19.93 -0.85
N GLY A 145 -22.42 20.84 -0.54
CA GLY A 145 -23.35 20.68 0.57
C GLY A 145 -24.15 19.38 0.46
N ARG A 146 -24.36 18.71 1.60
CA ARG A 146 -25.07 17.43 1.69
C ARG A 146 -26.29 17.59 2.60
N SER A 147 -27.41 17.02 2.19
CA SER A 147 -28.58 16.87 3.05
C SER A 147 -28.38 15.69 4.00
N TYR A 148 -29.01 15.73 5.17
CA TYR A 148 -29.09 14.55 6.04
C TYR A 148 -29.72 13.33 5.33
N ARG A 149 -30.54 13.57 4.30
CA ARG A 149 -31.17 12.52 3.47
C ARG A 149 -30.20 11.86 2.50
N ASP A 150 -29.05 12.48 2.21
CA ASP A 150 -28.01 11.89 1.37
C ASP A 150 -27.20 10.82 2.14
N LEU A 151 -27.44 10.68 3.45
CA LEU A 151 -26.77 9.72 4.32
C LEU A 151 -27.64 8.47 4.54
N PRO A 152 -27.04 7.27 4.67
CA PRO A 152 -25.61 7.00 4.74
C PRO A 152 -24.93 7.00 3.36
N MET A 153 -23.83 7.76 3.25
CA MET A 153 -22.98 7.78 2.06
C MET A 153 -21.79 6.84 2.25
N ARG A 154 -21.43 6.11 1.20
CA ARG A 154 -20.31 5.17 1.19
C ARG A 154 -19.51 5.36 -0.09
N LEU A 155 -18.27 5.84 0.07
CA LEU A 155 -17.28 6.04 -0.98
C LEU A 155 -16.22 4.95 -0.93
#